data_AF-A0A8S3JHY6-F1
#
_entry.id   AF-A0A8S3JHY6-F1
#
_cell.length_a   1.000
_cell.length_b   1.000
_cell.length_c   1.000
_cell.angle_alpha   90.00
_cell.angle_beta   90.00
_cell.angle_gamma   90.00
#
_symmetry.space_group_name_H-M   'P 1'
#
loop_
_entity.id
_entity.type
_entity.pdbx_description
1 polymer ?
#
loop_
_entity_poly.entity_id
_entity_poly.type
_entity_poly.pdbx_seq_one_letter_code
_entity_poly.pdbx_strand_id
1 'polypeptide(L)'
;QCKFILAGVSILLSLVVGINIGVIVYNRKSKSSTIEIQAYKILENNPLIDGHNDLAILIRENFQNKTNDLDLYNMAQYHLVEYTPSPTDITRLRQRQVGGQVYFCFHVLITLKTLYCSINFEYSDVFQLAKTAEEVRQAFNAKRIVSLLNIGGGQAIEGSFSILRLFYQMGIRYMTLPHN
;
A
#
# COMPACT_ATOMS: atom_id res chain seq x y z
N GLN A 1 62.78 -5.22 11.68
CA GLN A 1 62.06 -6.51 11.53
C GLN A 1 60.64 -6.45 12.13
N CYS A 2 60.39 -5.87 13.33
CA CYS A 2 59.03 -5.77 13.91
C CYS A 2 57.96 -5.07 13.07
N LYS A 3 58.29 -4.02 12.30
CA LYS A 3 57.29 -3.27 11.49
C LYS A 3 56.64 -4.11 10.38
N PHE A 4 57.37 -5.05 9.78
CA PHE A 4 56.86 -5.94 8.73
C PHE A 4 55.92 -7.01 9.29
N ILE A 5 56.20 -7.51 10.49
CA ILE A 5 55.36 -8.50 11.18
C ILE A 5 54.02 -7.86 11.59
N LEU A 6 54.05 -6.65 12.16
CA LEU A 6 52.85 -5.88 12.54
C LEU A 6 51.97 -5.56 11.33
N ALA A 7 52.56 -5.17 10.20
CA ALA A 7 51.83 -4.94 8.95
C ALA A 7 51.18 -6.23 8.42
N GLY A 8 51.91 -7.35 8.42
CA GLY A 8 51.38 -8.66 7.99
C GLY A 8 50.22 -9.16 8.85
N VAL A 9 50.31 -9.02 10.18
CA VAL A 9 49.23 -9.39 11.11
C VAL A 9 48.00 -8.51 10.91
N SER A 10 48.19 -7.20 10.65
CA SER A 10 47.08 -6.27 10.43
C SER A 10 46.32 -6.57 9.14
N ILE A 11 47.03 -6.95 8.07
CA ILE A 11 46.44 -7.37 6.79
C ILE A 11 45.69 -8.69 6.95
N LEU A 12 46.23 -9.64 7.71
CA LEU A 12 45.53 -10.90 7.97
C LEU A 12 44.24 -10.67 8.76
N LEU A 13 44.28 -9.81 9.79
CA LEU A 13 43.12 -9.49 10.60
C LEU A 13 42.00 -8.83 9.79
N SER A 14 42.35 -7.88 8.90
CA SER A 14 41.38 -7.21 8.05
C SER A 14 40.74 -8.14 7.02
N LEU A 15 41.51 -9.07 6.45
CA LEU A 15 40.99 -10.12 5.57
C LEU A 15 40.01 -11.04 6.30
N VAL A 16 40.36 -11.51 7.50
CA VAL A 16 39.48 -12.37 8.31
C VAL A 16 38.17 -11.65 8.66
N VAL A 17 38.25 -10.38 9.07
CA VAL A 17 37.05 -9.57 9.35
C VAL A 17 36.21 -9.37 8.09
N GLY A 18 36.83 -9.04 6.95
CA GLY A 18 36.14 -8.86 5.68
C GLY A 18 35.42 -10.12 5.20
N ILE A 19 36.05 -11.29 5.33
CA ILE A 19 35.45 -12.59 4.99
C ILE A 19 34.26 -12.88 5.92
N ASN A 20 34.41 -12.69 7.24
CA ASN A 20 33.32 -12.91 8.18
C ASN A 20 32.12 -12.00 7.91
N ILE A 21 32.36 -10.71 7.65
CA ILE A 21 31.30 -9.77 7.26
C ILE A 21 30.64 -10.22 5.94
N GLY A 22 31.44 -10.61 4.94
CA GLY A 22 30.94 -11.11 3.66
C GLY A 22 30.04 -12.34 3.81
N VAL A 23 30.44 -13.31 4.64
CA VAL A 23 29.64 -14.52 4.93
C VAL A 23 28.34 -14.16 5.66
N ILE A 24 28.38 -13.26 6.64
CA ILE A 24 27.19 -12.80 7.37
C ILE A 24 26.21 -12.11 6.41
N VAL A 25 26.70 -11.21 5.55
CA VAL A 25 25.88 -10.50 4.55
C VAL A 25 25.28 -11.48 3.54
N TYR A 26 26.08 -12.43 3.03
CA TYR A 26 25.62 -13.46 2.10
C TYR A 26 24.51 -14.34 2.71
N ASN A 27 24.73 -14.85 3.92
CA ASN A 27 23.75 -15.68 4.62
C ASN A 27 22.47 -14.89 4.93
N ARG A 28 22.55 -13.61 5.29
CA ARG A 28 21.37 -12.74 5.45
C ARG A 28 20.60 -12.58 4.14
N LYS A 29 21.29 -12.30 3.03
CA LYS A 29 20.65 -12.15 1.71
C LYS A 29 19.98 -13.45 1.25
N SER A 30 20.65 -14.59 1.41
CA SER A 30 20.12 -15.92 1.09
C SER A 30 18.89 -16.27 1.95
N LYS A 31 18.95 -16.03 3.27
CA LYS A 31 17.80 -16.23 4.17
C LYS A 31 16.64 -15.31 3.82
N SER A 32 16.92 -14.03 3.51
CA SER A 32 15.92 -13.07 3.04
C SER A 32 15.23 -13.55 1.77
N SER A 33 15.98 -14.04 0.77
CA SER A 33 15.39 -14.58 -0.45
C SER A 33 14.52 -15.80 -0.20
N THR A 34 14.87 -16.64 0.78
CA THR A 34 14.06 -17.82 1.13
C THR A 34 12.73 -17.42 1.77
N ILE A 35 12.76 -16.46 2.71
CA ILE A 35 11.56 -15.92 3.37
C ILE A 35 10.69 -15.18 2.36
N GLU A 36 11.29 -14.38 1.48
CA GLU A 36 10.57 -13.61 0.46
C GLU A 36 9.86 -14.52 -0.54
N ILE A 37 10.53 -15.57 -1.04
CA ILE A 37 9.90 -16.59 -1.89
C ILE A 37 8.74 -17.27 -1.15
N GLN A 38 8.91 -17.59 0.13
CA GLN A 38 7.85 -18.18 0.94
C GLN A 38 6.68 -17.21 1.12
N ALA A 39 6.94 -15.92 1.33
CA ALA A 39 5.92 -14.90 1.46
C ALA A 39 5.11 -14.75 0.16
N TYR A 40 5.75 -14.64 -1.00
CA TYR A 40 5.05 -14.58 -2.28
C TYR A 40 4.20 -15.82 -2.53
N LYS A 41 4.71 -17.03 -2.24
CA LYS A 41 3.91 -18.28 -2.34
C LYS A 41 2.66 -18.28 -1.45
N ILE A 42 2.74 -17.68 -0.26
CA ILE A 42 1.57 -17.54 0.62
C ILE A 42 0.58 -16.56 -0.02
N LEU A 43 1.05 -15.41 -0.48
CA LEU A 43 0.21 -14.35 -1.04
C LEU A 43 -0.46 -14.74 -2.37
N GLU A 44 0.12 -15.65 -3.15
CA GLU A 44 -0.49 -16.21 -4.38
C GLU A 44 -1.90 -16.76 -4.14
N ASN A 45 -2.15 -17.39 -2.99
CA ASN A 45 -3.45 -17.96 -2.63
C ASN A 45 -4.15 -17.22 -1.49
N ASN A 46 -3.48 -16.25 -0.87
CA ASN A 46 -3.97 -15.47 0.26
C ASN A 46 -3.74 -13.97 0.01
N PRO A 47 -4.59 -13.33 -0.84
CA PRO A 47 -4.36 -11.95 -1.21
C PRO A 47 -4.39 -11.02 0.01
N LEU A 48 -3.35 -10.19 0.16
CA LEU A 48 -3.25 -9.24 1.27
C LEU A 48 -4.29 -8.12 1.13
N ILE A 49 -5.01 -7.81 2.20
CA ILE A 49 -5.82 -6.58 2.30
C ILE A 49 -5.13 -5.64 3.26
N ASP A 50 -4.68 -4.49 2.76
CA ASP A 50 -4.19 -3.40 3.61
C ASP A 50 -5.36 -2.64 4.24
N GLY A 51 -5.25 -2.35 5.53
CA GLY A 51 -6.32 -1.77 6.32
C GLY A 51 -6.43 -0.24 6.27
N HIS A 52 -5.50 0.47 5.64
CA HIS A 52 -5.50 1.94 5.63
C HIS A 52 -4.63 2.53 4.50
N ASN A 53 -5.28 3.21 3.56
CA ASN A 53 -4.57 3.85 2.45
C ASN A 53 -5.06 5.28 2.17
N ASP A 54 -4.13 6.23 2.17
CA ASP A 54 -4.39 7.66 2.00
C ASP A 54 -4.40 8.13 0.54
N LEU A 55 -4.36 7.23 -0.45
CA LEU A 55 -4.34 7.61 -1.87
C LEU A 55 -5.47 8.58 -2.23
N ALA A 56 -6.65 8.44 -1.62
CA ALA A 56 -7.76 9.37 -1.85
C ALA A 56 -7.48 10.80 -1.38
N ILE A 57 -6.82 10.96 -0.23
CA ILE A 57 -6.39 12.26 0.29
C ILE A 57 -5.33 12.84 -0.65
N LEU A 58 -4.35 12.02 -1.04
CA LEU A 58 -3.29 12.43 -1.95
C LEU A 58 -3.84 12.91 -3.30
N ILE A 59 -4.83 12.21 -3.87
CA ILE A 59 -5.47 12.64 -5.12
C ILE A 59 -6.19 13.98 -4.93
N ARG A 60 -6.92 14.14 -3.83
CA ARG A 60 -7.60 15.41 -3.51
C ARG A 60 -6.62 16.57 -3.42
N GLU A 61 -5.53 16.41 -2.68
CA GLU A 61 -4.62 17.50 -2.34
C GLU A 61 -3.72 17.91 -3.50
N ASN A 62 -3.28 16.93 -4.31
CA ASN A 62 -2.34 17.19 -5.39
C ASN A 62 -3.02 17.43 -6.74
N PHE A 63 -4.23 16.89 -6.95
CA PHE A 63 -4.92 16.93 -8.24
C PHE A 63 -6.32 17.54 -8.17
N GLN A 64 -6.73 18.07 -7.02
CA GLN A 64 -8.05 18.70 -6.83
C GLN A 64 -9.21 17.76 -7.23
N ASN A 65 -9.05 16.45 -7.02
CA ASN A 65 -10.00 15.39 -7.41
C ASN A 65 -10.23 15.22 -8.91
N LYS A 66 -9.34 15.76 -9.75
CA LYS A 66 -9.37 15.52 -11.20
C LYS A 66 -8.58 14.25 -11.50
N THR A 67 -9.26 13.23 -12.00
CA THR A 67 -8.69 11.89 -12.22
C THR A 67 -8.41 11.59 -13.68
N ASN A 68 -9.01 12.36 -14.60
CA ASN A 68 -8.98 12.13 -16.04
C ASN A 68 -7.57 12.00 -16.64
N ASP A 69 -6.57 12.67 -16.06
CA ASP A 69 -5.17 12.67 -16.52
C ASP A 69 -4.21 12.04 -15.49
N LEU A 70 -4.76 11.39 -14.46
CA LEU A 70 -3.97 10.77 -13.41
C LEU A 70 -3.53 9.37 -13.82
N ASP A 71 -2.23 9.17 -14.01
CA ASP A 71 -1.69 7.83 -14.27
C ASP A 71 -1.51 7.06 -12.96
N LEU A 72 -2.53 6.27 -12.58
CA LEU A 72 -2.46 5.39 -11.42
C LEU A 72 -1.50 4.21 -11.59
N TYR A 73 -0.96 3.93 -12.78
CA TYR A 73 0.07 2.90 -12.95
C TYR A 73 1.44 3.37 -12.48
N ASN A 74 1.70 4.67 -12.52
CA ASN A 74 2.98 5.24 -12.12
C ASN A 74 2.78 6.54 -11.32
N MET A 75 2.25 6.42 -10.10
CA MET A 75 2.09 7.58 -9.22
C MET A 75 3.43 8.14 -8.71
N ALA A 76 4.52 7.38 -8.82
CA ALA A 76 5.85 7.82 -8.39
C ALA A 76 6.40 8.97 -9.25
N GLN A 77 5.84 9.22 -10.44
CA GLN A 77 6.22 10.34 -11.29
C GLN A 77 5.77 11.70 -10.74
N TYR A 78 4.77 11.71 -9.86
CA TYR A 78 4.23 12.93 -9.28
C TYR A 78 4.94 13.28 -7.96
N HIS A 79 5.20 14.57 -7.77
CA HIS A 79 5.67 15.11 -6.50
C HIS A 79 4.43 15.39 -5.65
N LEU A 80 4.15 14.52 -4.67
CA LEU A 80 3.00 14.70 -3.80
C LEU A 80 3.39 15.44 -2.52
N VAL A 81 2.48 16.30 -2.06
CA VAL A 81 2.50 16.82 -0.69
C VAL A 81 2.62 15.63 0.27
N GLU A 82 3.57 15.70 1.20
CA GLU A 82 3.87 14.70 2.23
C GLU A 82 4.57 13.40 1.77
N TYR A 83 4.29 12.88 0.57
CA TYR A 83 4.90 11.64 0.08
C TYR A 83 5.51 11.80 -1.32
N THR A 84 6.81 12.08 -1.38
CA THR A 84 7.56 12.06 -2.65
C THR A 84 8.60 10.95 -2.63
N PRO A 85 8.43 9.86 -3.42
CA PRO A 85 7.32 9.58 -4.33
C PRO A 85 6.04 9.12 -3.61
N SER A 86 4.88 9.17 -4.29
CA SER A 86 3.64 8.52 -3.82
C SER A 86 3.93 7.10 -3.34
N PRO A 87 3.33 6.58 -2.26
CA PRO A 87 3.58 5.21 -1.82
C PRO A 87 2.73 4.17 -2.56
N THR A 88 1.68 4.61 -3.30
CA THR A 88 0.68 3.71 -3.89
C THR A 88 0.52 3.97 -5.39
N ASP A 89 0.70 2.93 -6.21
CA ASP A 89 0.27 2.83 -7.62
C ASP A 89 -0.05 1.39 -7.99
N ILE A 90 -0.76 1.19 -9.11
CA ILE A 90 -1.18 -0.13 -9.59
C ILE A 90 0.03 -1.04 -9.80
N THR A 91 1.11 -0.53 -10.38
CA THR A 91 2.31 -1.33 -10.67
C THR A 91 2.89 -1.95 -9.39
N ARG A 92 3.08 -1.15 -8.34
CA ARG A 92 3.59 -1.62 -7.05
C ARG A 92 2.60 -2.52 -6.32
N LEU A 93 1.30 -2.21 -6.37
CA LEU A 93 0.26 -3.07 -5.78
C LEU A 93 0.30 -4.47 -6.42
N ARG A 94 0.43 -4.55 -7.75
CA ARG A 94 0.55 -5.82 -8.47
C ARG A 94 1.86 -6.54 -8.16
N GLN A 95 2.99 -5.84 -8.18
CA GLN A 95 4.31 -6.41 -7.87
C GLN A 95 4.38 -6.99 -6.46
N ARG A 96 3.64 -6.42 -5.50
CA ARG A 96 3.61 -6.86 -4.09
C ARG A 96 2.41 -7.74 -3.74
N GLN A 97 1.66 -8.21 -4.75
CA GLN A 97 0.49 -9.08 -4.58
C GLN A 97 -0.54 -8.54 -3.57
N VAL A 98 -0.72 -7.22 -3.54
CA VAL A 98 -1.79 -6.60 -2.75
C VAL A 98 -3.12 -6.93 -3.40
N GLY A 99 -3.95 -7.68 -2.68
CA GLY A 99 -5.28 -8.08 -3.11
C GLY A 99 -6.34 -7.03 -2.85
N GLY A 100 -6.15 -6.18 -1.84
CA GLY A 100 -7.13 -5.14 -1.52
C GLY A 100 -6.59 -4.02 -0.65
N GLN A 101 -7.31 -2.92 -0.63
CA GLN A 101 -6.99 -1.70 0.11
C GLN A 101 -8.26 -1.16 0.77
N VAL A 102 -8.13 -0.68 2.00
CA VAL A 102 -9.17 0.14 2.65
C VAL A 102 -8.77 1.60 2.52
N TYR A 103 -9.48 2.35 1.68
CA TYR A 103 -9.20 3.76 1.45
C TYR A 103 -9.77 4.64 2.56
N PHE A 104 -8.92 5.49 3.10
CA PHE A 104 -9.25 6.42 4.15
C PHE A 104 -9.96 7.67 3.58
N CYS A 105 -11.21 7.88 3.98
CA CYS A 105 -12.04 8.97 3.46
C CYS A 105 -12.21 10.06 4.53
N PHE A 106 -11.25 10.99 4.61
CA PHE A 106 -11.35 12.13 5.53
C PHE A 106 -12.52 13.07 5.14
N HIS A 107 -12.64 13.38 3.84
CA HIS A 107 -13.80 14.08 3.29
C HIS A 107 -14.68 13.11 2.50
N VAL A 108 -15.54 12.37 3.21
CA VAL A 108 -16.26 11.20 2.70
C VAL A 108 -16.87 11.40 1.31
N LEU A 109 -17.68 12.44 1.10
CA LEU A 109 -18.35 12.66 -0.19
C LEU A 109 -17.39 12.97 -1.35
N ILE A 110 -16.35 13.75 -1.07
CA ILE A 110 -15.35 14.14 -2.07
C ILE A 110 -14.51 12.92 -2.43
N THR A 111 -14.01 12.19 -1.43
CA THR A 111 -13.26 10.95 -1.61
C THR A 111 -14.07 9.92 -2.36
N LEU A 112 -15.34 9.72 -1.99
CA LEU A 112 -16.25 8.81 -2.67
C LEU A 112 -16.35 9.17 -4.15
N LYS A 113 -16.58 10.45 -4.48
CA LYS A 113 -16.64 10.88 -5.89
C LYS A 113 -15.35 10.54 -6.64
N THR A 114 -14.20 10.89 -6.09
CA THR A 114 -12.88 10.66 -6.71
C THR A 114 -12.62 9.18 -6.93
N LEU A 115 -12.74 8.37 -5.87
CA LEU A 115 -12.49 6.94 -5.92
C LEU A 115 -13.50 6.22 -6.80
N TYR A 116 -14.79 6.58 -6.74
CA TYR A 116 -15.81 5.95 -7.55
C TYR A 116 -15.59 6.25 -9.04
N CYS A 117 -15.20 7.47 -9.40
CA CYS A 117 -14.84 7.82 -10.78
C CYS A 117 -13.64 6.99 -11.28
N SER A 118 -12.52 6.99 -10.54
CA SER A 118 -11.34 6.25 -10.97
C SER A 118 -11.52 4.73 -10.94
N ILE A 119 -12.04 4.16 -9.85
CA ILE A 119 -12.14 2.70 -9.67
C ILE A 119 -13.23 2.11 -10.56
N ASN A 120 -14.43 2.70 -10.63
CA ASN A 120 -15.54 2.06 -11.33
C ASN A 120 -15.59 2.37 -12.83
N PHE A 121 -14.94 3.45 -13.30
CA PHE A 121 -14.97 3.80 -14.71
C PHE A 121 -13.59 3.66 -15.36
N GLU A 122 -12.57 4.34 -14.84
CA GLU A 122 -11.26 4.42 -15.50
C GLU A 122 -10.43 3.12 -15.35
N TYR A 123 -10.50 2.47 -14.18
CA TYR A 123 -9.66 1.31 -13.81
C TYR A 123 -10.48 0.11 -13.33
N SER A 124 -11.67 -0.09 -13.91
CA SER A 124 -12.63 -1.13 -13.51
C SER A 124 -12.17 -2.57 -13.81
N ASP A 125 -11.21 -2.73 -14.70
CA ASP A 125 -10.49 -3.96 -15.01
C ASP A 125 -9.43 -4.29 -13.94
N VAL A 126 -8.91 -3.27 -13.25
CA VAL A 126 -7.90 -3.41 -12.20
C VAL A 126 -8.53 -3.52 -10.81
N PHE A 127 -9.50 -2.65 -10.50
CA PHE A 127 -10.08 -2.51 -9.17
C PHE A 127 -11.54 -2.93 -9.12
N GLN A 128 -12.02 -3.28 -7.91
CA GLN A 128 -13.42 -3.53 -7.65
C GLN A 128 -13.82 -2.99 -6.28
N LEU A 129 -14.79 -2.07 -6.24
CA LEU A 129 -15.44 -1.67 -5.00
C LEU A 129 -16.20 -2.86 -4.39
N ALA A 130 -15.92 -3.16 -3.12
CA ALA A 130 -16.60 -4.22 -2.38
C ALA A 130 -17.28 -3.69 -1.13
N LYS A 131 -18.45 -4.25 -0.84
CA LYS A 131 -19.33 -3.91 0.28
C LYS A 131 -19.60 -5.12 1.17
N THR A 132 -19.25 -6.32 0.72
CA THR A 132 -19.46 -7.56 1.45
C THR A 132 -18.25 -8.47 1.29
N ALA A 133 -18.06 -9.40 2.23
CA ALA A 133 -17.01 -10.41 2.11
C ALA A 133 -17.17 -11.26 0.83
N GLU A 134 -18.40 -11.43 0.34
CA GLU A 134 -18.66 -12.15 -0.89
C GLU A 134 -18.18 -11.37 -2.13
N GLU A 135 -18.45 -10.08 -2.19
CA GLU A 135 -17.92 -9.21 -3.24
C GLU A 135 -16.37 -9.16 -3.22
N VAL A 136 -15.76 -9.22 -2.02
CA VAL A 136 -14.30 -9.35 -1.87
C VAL A 136 -13.79 -10.64 -2.51
N ARG A 137 -14.42 -11.79 -2.23
CA ARG A 137 -14.04 -13.07 -2.85
C ARG A 137 -14.22 -13.05 -4.37
N GLN A 138 -15.30 -12.44 -4.86
CA GLN A 138 -15.55 -12.29 -6.30
C GLN A 138 -14.44 -11.47 -6.97
N ALA A 139 -14.00 -10.37 -6.35
CA ALA A 139 -12.90 -9.56 -6.86
C ALA A 139 -11.59 -10.34 -6.93
N PHE A 140 -11.27 -11.11 -5.88
CA PHE A 140 -10.07 -11.97 -5.88
C PHE A 140 -10.11 -13.02 -6.99
N ASN A 141 -11.25 -13.67 -7.18
CA ASN A 141 -11.45 -14.64 -8.26
C ASN A 141 -11.30 -13.99 -9.65
N ALA A 142 -11.76 -12.74 -9.79
CA ALA A 142 -11.58 -11.93 -10.99
C ALA A 142 -10.17 -11.31 -11.13
N LYS A 143 -9.24 -11.60 -10.20
CA LYS A 143 -7.89 -11.03 -10.13
C LYS A 143 -7.89 -9.49 -10.07
N ARG A 144 -8.94 -8.89 -9.50
CA ARG A 144 -9.05 -7.45 -9.26
C ARG A 144 -8.61 -7.09 -7.85
N ILE A 145 -8.06 -5.90 -7.70
CA ILE A 145 -7.69 -5.32 -6.41
C ILE A 145 -8.97 -4.80 -5.75
N VAL A 146 -9.30 -5.33 -4.60
CA VAL A 146 -10.45 -4.92 -3.81
C VAL A 146 -10.28 -3.50 -3.29
N SER A 147 -11.32 -2.70 -3.43
CA SER A 147 -11.42 -1.37 -2.84
C SER A 147 -12.50 -1.39 -1.77
N LEU A 148 -12.10 -1.15 -0.53
CA LEU A 148 -12.97 -0.97 0.62
C LEU A 148 -12.88 0.48 1.07
N LEU A 149 -13.91 0.98 1.76
CA LEU A 149 -14.00 2.38 2.11
C LEU A 149 -14.23 2.58 3.61
N ASN A 150 -13.46 3.52 4.17
CA ASN A 150 -13.49 3.90 5.59
C ASN A 150 -13.85 5.37 5.79
N ILE A 151 -14.68 5.68 6.79
CA ILE A 151 -14.85 7.05 7.29
C ILE A 151 -13.62 7.45 8.12
N GLY A 152 -12.99 8.56 7.75
CA GLY A 152 -11.79 9.06 8.39
C GLY A 152 -11.99 9.95 9.61
N GLY A 153 -12.89 9.55 10.53
CA GLY A 153 -13.14 10.27 11.78
C GLY A 153 -14.63 10.44 12.08
N GLY A 154 -15.00 10.32 13.36
CA GLY A 154 -16.36 10.44 13.85
C GLY A 154 -17.02 11.79 13.62
N GLN A 155 -16.21 12.83 13.46
CA GLN A 155 -16.65 14.17 13.12
C GLN A 155 -17.40 14.20 11.77
N ALA A 156 -17.07 13.29 10.84
CA ALA A 156 -17.70 13.23 9.53
C ALA A 156 -19.21 12.94 9.56
N ILE A 157 -19.73 12.35 10.65
CA ILE A 157 -21.18 12.11 10.80
C ILE A 157 -21.89 13.23 11.56
N GLU A 158 -21.17 14.23 12.08
CA GLU A 158 -21.72 15.39 12.79
C GLU A 158 -22.75 15.02 13.89
N GLY A 159 -22.50 13.90 14.60
CA GLY A 159 -23.42 13.39 15.62
C GLY A 159 -24.73 12.79 15.10
N SER A 160 -24.87 12.60 13.78
CA SER A 160 -26.10 12.12 13.12
C SER A 160 -25.99 10.68 12.62
N PHE A 161 -26.79 9.78 13.21
CA PHE A 161 -26.92 8.41 12.71
C PHE A 161 -27.56 8.33 11.32
N SER A 162 -28.29 9.36 10.89
CA SER A 162 -28.82 9.42 9.53
C SER A 162 -27.70 9.60 8.50
N ILE A 163 -26.69 10.41 8.82
CA ILE A 163 -25.49 10.57 7.99
C ILE A 163 -24.69 9.26 7.97
N LEU A 164 -24.53 8.58 9.12
CA LEU A 164 -23.88 7.27 9.18
C LEU A 164 -24.58 6.23 8.28
N ARG A 165 -25.90 6.15 8.32
CA ARG A 165 -26.68 5.25 7.46
C ARG A 165 -26.52 5.58 5.98
N LEU A 166 -26.48 6.87 5.64
CA LEU A 166 -26.24 7.32 4.27
C LEU A 166 -24.84 6.90 3.78
N PHE A 167 -23.80 7.09 4.60
CA PHE A 167 -22.45 6.62 4.28
C PHE A 167 -22.38 5.11 4.08
N TYR A 168 -23.07 4.33 4.92
CA TYR A 168 -23.20 2.89 4.73
C TYR A 168 -23.86 2.53 3.40
N GLN A 169 -24.94 3.22 3.01
CA GLN A 169 -25.60 3.02 1.72
C GLN A 169 -24.68 3.35 0.53
N MET A 170 -23.81 4.35 0.68
CA MET A 170 -22.82 4.73 -0.35
C MET A 170 -21.60 3.81 -0.41
N GLY A 171 -21.52 2.79 0.45
CA GLY A 171 -20.50 1.74 0.36
C GLY A 171 -19.44 1.76 1.46
N ILE A 172 -19.48 2.70 2.41
CA ILE A 172 -18.60 2.67 3.58
C ILE A 172 -18.83 1.39 4.40
N ARG A 173 -17.76 0.71 4.81
CA ARG A 173 -17.84 -0.52 5.63
C ARG A 173 -17.01 -0.48 6.90
N TYR A 174 -16.24 0.58 7.09
CA TYR A 174 -15.43 0.80 8.28
C TYR A 174 -15.53 2.28 8.68
N MET A 175 -15.37 2.57 9.98
CA MET A 175 -15.36 3.93 10.49
C MET A 175 -14.33 4.02 11.61
N THR A 176 -13.32 4.86 11.42
CA THR A 176 -12.43 5.26 12.51
C THR A 176 -13.19 6.23 13.42
N LEU A 177 -13.24 5.96 14.73
CA LEU A 177 -14.02 6.73 15.70
C LEU A 177 -13.36 8.11 16.00
N PRO A 178 -12.17 8.20 16.61
CA PRO A 178 -11.43 9.44 16.65
C PRO A 178 -10.43 9.55 15.50
N HIS A 179 -10.21 10.77 15.03
CA HIS A 179 -9.07 11.14 14.20
C HIS A 179 -8.49 12.46 14.75
N ASN A 180 -7.17 12.63 14.64
CA ASN A 180 -6.44 13.81 15.11
C ASN A 180 -6.13 14.78 13.97
#